data_AF-A0A521Z9V3-F1
#
_entry.id   AF-A0A521Z9V3-F1
#
_cell.length_a   1.000
_cell.length_b   1.000
_cell.length_c   1.000
_cell.angle_alpha   90.00
_cell.angle_beta   90.00
_cell.angle_gamma   90.00
#
_symmetry.space_group_name_H-M   'P 1'
#
loop_
_entity.id
_entity.type
_entity.pdbx_description
1 polymer ?
#
loop_
_entity_poly.entity_id
_entity_poly.type
_entity_poly.pdbx_seq_one_letter_code
_entity_poly.pdbx_strand_id
1 'polypeptide(L)'
;MFRIGRIVGTVFFLQWVLCAPSIAQEKAAGGMSFKPYLADGAPIQTEEYCGYRNANQDWLGRDLGEGVHVEVGLKYEKGMPISATLLFRYYDGKLELSPNEFELRAFPGEKIFKPSEIRRDLYKPNNGHCAQYGEWVYLKFPVQPEMVEQVALVFPSDTVKKKETIKVRPFRFEKTDGAAGSNSLSRVKPINVTPPLSAEDMQSCDPGIAIAAAEEVVNKPSTLKEPLQLFMAAAVFFQHGAKDKAVFWFYAAQLRVRYQLVFEQGDLGQILSIMLMTVGPPINNYAFQDVEKLNRILDTVLAWDKTAPNPFRNKNQPKDIEAKLEKVYSGFYDLKVKLSTEREALEQAAKLAAPQMELMSEQLRNRPCPN
;
A
#
# COMPACT_ATOMS: atom_id res chain seq x y z
N MET A 1 -24.68 -40.91 -21.17
CA MET A 1 -23.36 -40.38 -21.53
C MET A 1 -23.34 -38.89 -21.17
N PHE A 2 -23.11 -38.56 -19.88
CA PHE A 2 -23.13 -37.17 -19.39
C PHE A 2 -21.69 -36.68 -19.24
N ARG A 3 -21.31 -35.67 -20.04
CA ARG A 3 -20.02 -34.98 -19.92
C ARG A 3 -20.11 -33.95 -18.80
N ILE A 4 -19.35 -34.18 -17.73
CA ILE A 4 -19.10 -33.20 -16.67
C ILE A 4 -18.04 -32.23 -17.20
N GLY A 5 -18.45 -31.00 -17.50
CA GLY A 5 -17.54 -29.91 -17.83
C GLY A 5 -16.89 -29.36 -16.56
N ARG A 6 -15.55 -29.44 -16.47
CA ARG A 6 -14.76 -28.74 -15.44
C ARG A 6 -14.86 -27.23 -15.67
N ILE A 7 -15.53 -26.53 -14.76
CA ILE A 7 -15.41 -25.08 -14.61
C ILE A 7 -14.12 -24.82 -13.83
N VAL A 8 -13.07 -24.38 -14.53
CA VAL A 8 -11.85 -23.85 -13.90
C VAL A 8 -12.13 -22.40 -13.57
N GLY A 9 -12.67 -22.16 -12.38
CA GLY A 9 -12.95 -20.83 -11.84
C GLY A 9 -11.71 -20.24 -11.18
N THR A 10 -11.22 -19.16 -11.78
CA THR A 10 -10.16 -18.23 -11.37
C THR A 10 -10.17 -17.89 -9.87
N VAL A 11 -9.21 -18.45 -9.11
CA VAL A 11 -8.93 -18.14 -7.70
C VAL A 11 -7.97 -16.94 -7.64
N PHE A 12 -8.45 -15.69 -7.50
CA PHE A 12 -7.57 -14.51 -7.56
C PHE A 12 -7.68 -13.49 -6.42
N PHE A 13 -8.60 -13.65 -5.45
CA PHE A 13 -8.86 -12.56 -4.49
C PHE A 13 -8.41 -12.79 -3.03
N LEU A 14 -7.82 -13.94 -2.68
CA LEU A 14 -7.61 -14.32 -1.26
C LEU A 14 -6.17 -14.67 -0.85
N GLN A 15 -5.18 -14.43 -1.72
CA GLN A 15 -3.79 -14.84 -1.50
C GLN A 15 -2.88 -13.74 -0.89
N TRP A 16 -3.43 -12.64 -0.36
CA TRP A 16 -2.67 -11.42 -0.04
C TRP A 16 -2.25 -11.25 1.45
N VAL A 17 -2.39 -12.27 2.30
CA VAL A 17 -2.38 -12.05 3.78
C VAL A 17 -1.00 -12.05 4.47
N LEU A 18 0.13 -12.37 3.85
CA LEU A 18 1.39 -12.47 4.61
C LEU A 18 2.61 -11.91 3.86
N CYS A 19 3.02 -10.68 4.21
CA CYS A 19 4.35 -10.14 3.94
C CYS A 19 4.85 -9.40 5.20
N ALA A 20 5.91 -9.91 5.82
CA ALA A 20 6.68 -9.23 6.86
C ALA A 20 8.13 -9.08 6.38
N PRO A 21 8.79 -7.92 6.56
CA PRO A 21 10.19 -7.78 6.22
C PRO A 21 11.08 -8.33 7.35
N SER A 22 12.03 -9.20 6.98
CA SER A 22 13.22 -9.51 7.78
C SER A 22 14.43 -9.21 6.90
N ILE A 23 15.22 -8.21 7.32
CA ILE A 23 16.69 -8.10 7.24
C ILE A 23 17.02 -6.85 8.05
N ALA A 24 17.72 -7.02 9.17
CA ALA A 24 18.34 -5.92 9.88
C ALA A 24 19.58 -5.48 9.09
N GLN A 25 19.65 -4.19 8.74
CA GLN A 25 20.88 -3.56 8.26
C GLN A 25 21.25 -2.40 9.17
N GLU A 26 22.54 -2.36 9.48
CA GLU A 26 23.23 -1.46 10.38
C GLU A 26 23.23 -0.03 9.80
N LYS A 27 22.76 0.95 10.58
CA LYS A 27 22.80 2.36 10.19
C LYS A 27 24.26 2.83 10.11
N ALA A 28 24.75 3.11 8.91
CA ALA A 28 26.00 3.83 8.73
C ALA A 28 25.83 5.28 9.22
N ALA A 29 26.55 5.63 10.28
CA ALA A 29 26.58 7.00 10.81
C ALA A 29 27.38 7.92 9.87
N GLY A 30 26.74 8.98 9.34
CA GLY A 30 27.42 10.08 8.63
C GLY A 30 27.56 9.96 7.10
N GLY A 31 26.67 9.22 6.42
CA GLY A 31 26.72 9.06 4.96
C GLY A 31 25.98 10.14 4.15
N MET A 32 26.50 10.46 2.96
CA MET A 32 25.72 11.08 1.89
C MET A 32 24.53 10.19 1.55
N SER A 33 23.32 10.76 1.46
CA SER A 33 22.11 10.02 1.06
C SER A 33 21.47 10.69 -0.13
N PHE A 34 20.87 9.93 -1.04
CA PHE A 34 20.08 10.52 -2.11
C PHE A 34 18.59 10.33 -1.85
N LYS A 35 17.81 11.41 -1.95
CA LYS A 35 16.35 11.37 -1.88
C LYS A 35 15.76 11.19 -3.28
N PRO A 36 14.65 10.46 -3.40
CA PRO A 36 14.04 10.23 -4.70
C PRO A 36 13.21 11.42 -5.22
N TYR A 37 13.16 11.60 -6.54
CA TYR A 37 12.42 12.67 -7.25
C TYR A 37 11.53 12.12 -8.38
N LEU A 38 10.46 12.84 -8.69
CA LEU A 38 9.64 12.54 -9.86
C LEU A 38 10.41 12.82 -11.16
N ALA A 39 9.97 12.18 -12.25
CA ALA A 39 10.67 12.24 -13.54
C ALA A 39 10.74 13.66 -14.14
N ASP A 40 9.84 14.56 -13.74
CA ASP A 40 9.74 15.98 -14.09
C ASP A 40 10.56 16.89 -13.16
N GLY A 41 11.24 16.34 -12.16
CA GLY A 41 12.07 17.09 -11.21
C GLY A 41 11.30 17.65 -10.01
N ALA A 42 9.99 17.38 -9.89
CA ALA A 42 9.27 17.72 -8.68
C ALA A 42 9.77 16.84 -7.50
N PRO A 43 9.99 17.41 -6.30
CA PRO A 43 10.23 16.62 -5.11
C PRO A 43 9.04 15.68 -4.91
N ILE A 44 9.31 14.43 -4.56
CA ILE A 44 8.24 13.49 -4.23
C ILE A 44 7.56 14.01 -2.97
N GLN A 45 6.34 14.53 -3.10
CA GLN A 45 5.47 14.78 -1.95
C GLN A 45 5.24 13.43 -1.28
N THR A 46 5.42 13.37 0.04
CA THR A 46 5.47 12.11 0.82
C THR A 46 4.22 11.24 0.70
N GLU A 47 3.15 11.74 0.10
CA GLU A 47 1.82 11.14 0.03
C GLU A 47 1.43 10.63 -1.38
N GLU A 48 2.23 10.91 -2.43
CA GLU A 48 1.82 10.71 -3.84
C GLU A 48 2.54 9.55 -4.60
N TYR A 49 3.11 8.53 -3.93
CA TYR A 49 3.69 7.37 -4.65
C TYR A 49 3.40 5.97 -4.08
N CYS A 50 3.05 5.06 -5.00
CA CYS A 50 2.88 3.59 -4.86
C CYS A 50 4.19 2.79 -4.68
N GLY A 51 5.10 3.23 -3.80
CA GLY A 51 6.30 2.47 -3.47
C GLY A 51 6.28 2.03 -2.01
N TYR A 52 6.55 0.75 -1.74
CA TYR A 52 6.86 0.30 -0.38
C TYR A 52 8.08 1.08 0.12
N ARG A 53 7.90 2.00 1.06
CA ARG A 53 9.01 2.48 1.88
C ARG A 53 9.37 1.36 2.84
N ASN A 54 10.51 0.72 2.61
CA ASN A 54 11.27 0.07 3.68
C ASN A 54 11.43 1.08 4.83
N ALA A 55 11.36 0.64 6.09
CA ALA A 55 11.51 1.47 7.29
C ALA A 55 12.76 2.38 7.30
N ASN A 56 13.76 2.11 6.46
CA ASN A 56 14.99 2.87 6.27
C ASN A 56 14.95 3.92 5.14
N GLN A 57 13.85 4.05 4.38
CA GLN A 57 13.63 5.08 3.33
C GLN A 57 14.51 5.03 2.06
N ASP A 58 15.26 3.95 1.81
CA ASP A 58 16.27 3.92 0.72
C ASP A 58 15.81 3.34 -0.64
N TRP A 59 14.54 2.97 -0.80
CA TRP A 59 14.04 2.25 -1.98
C TRP A 59 12.86 2.95 -2.66
N LEU A 60 12.84 2.88 -3.99
CA LEU A 60 11.75 3.34 -4.85
C LEU A 60 11.06 2.18 -5.56
N GLY A 61 9.77 1.97 -5.29
CA GLY A 61 8.94 0.98 -5.98
C GLY A 61 8.09 1.59 -7.10
N ARG A 62 7.82 0.83 -8.16
CA ARG A 62 6.82 1.15 -9.18
C ARG A 62 6.19 -0.10 -9.78
N ASP A 63 4.88 -0.08 -9.95
CA ASP A 63 4.16 -1.03 -10.80
C ASP A 63 4.30 -0.69 -12.28
N LEU A 64 4.69 -1.68 -13.09
CA LEU A 64 4.97 -1.51 -14.51
C LEU A 64 3.85 -2.05 -15.42
N GLY A 65 2.76 -2.55 -14.84
CA GLY A 65 1.72 -3.30 -15.57
C GLY A 65 2.10 -4.77 -15.77
N GLU A 66 1.20 -5.57 -16.37
CA GLU A 66 1.41 -6.99 -16.67
C GLU A 66 1.83 -7.86 -15.46
N GLY A 67 1.46 -7.42 -14.25
CA GLY A 67 1.87 -8.05 -13.00
C GLY A 67 3.38 -7.98 -12.73
N VAL A 68 4.07 -6.95 -13.23
CA VAL A 68 5.49 -6.69 -12.96
C VAL A 68 5.62 -5.48 -12.04
N HIS A 69 6.34 -5.65 -10.94
CA HIS A 69 6.71 -4.61 -9.99
C HIS A 69 8.24 -4.50 -9.94
N VAL A 70 8.77 -3.28 -9.83
CA VAL A 70 10.21 -3.06 -9.64
C VAL A 70 10.46 -2.16 -8.44
N GLU A 71 11.39 -2.58 -7.58
CA GLU A 71 11.93 -1.76 -6.49
C GLU A 71 13.40 -1.45 -6.79
N VAL A 72 13.83 -0.21 -6.56
CA VAL A 72 15.19 0.27 -6.83
C VAL A 72 15.74 0.93 -5.57
N GLY A 73 16.81 0.37 -5.03
CA GLY A 73 17.62 0.99 -3.98
C GLY A 73 18.98 1.39 -4.53
N LEU A 74 19.43 2.60 -4.20
CA LEU A 74 20.80 3.02 -4.51
C LEU A 74 21.64 3.02 -3.23
N LYS A 75 22.85 2.47 -3.32
CA LYS A 75 23.82 2.47 -2.24
C LYS A 75 25.03 3.31 -2.63
N TYR A 76 25.42 4.17 -1.69
CA TYR A 76 26.49 5.13 -1.82
C TYR A 76 27.44 4.98 -0.63
N GLU A 77 28.73 5.04 -0.93
CA GLU A 77 29.77 5.06 0.07
C GLU A 77 30.89 5.96 -0.44
N LYS A 78 31.46 6.77 0.44
CA LYS A 78 32.41 7.81 0.04
C LYS A 78 33.62 7.18 -0.66
N GLY A 79 33.98 7.67 -1.85
CA GLY A 79 35.09 7.15 -2.65
C GLY A 79 34.83 5.78 -3.31
N MET A 80 33.65 5.19 -3.10
CA MET A 80 33.26 3.94 -3.73
C MET A 80 32.36 4.20 -4.94
N PRO A 81 32.37 3.32 -5.96
CA PRO A 81 31.46 3.43 -7.10
C PRO A 81 29.99 3.32 -6.66
N ILE A 82 29.10 4.11 -7.26
CA ILE A 82 27.65 4.03 -7.02
C ILE A 82 27.16 2.63 -7.37
N SER A 83 26.36 2.03 -6.49
CA SER A 83 25.73 0.74 -6.74
C SER A 83 24.21 0.86 -6.70
N ALA A 84 23.53 0.10 -7.56
CA ALA A 84 22.08 -0.02 -7.59
C ALA A 84 21.68 -1.46 -7.33
N THR A 85 20.67 -1.65 -6.48
CA THR A 85 20.02 -2.94 -6.29
C THR A 85 18.59 -2.81 -6.75
N LEU A 86 18.20 -3.67 -7.69
CA LEU A 86 16.86 -3.72 -8.23
C LEU A 86 16.22 -5.05 -7.86
N LEU A 87 14.96 -5.01 -7.43
CA LEU A 87 14.13 -6.20 -7.26
C LEU A 87 12.98 -6.14 -8.24
N PHE A 88 12.99 -7.02 -9.23
CA PHE A 88 11.82 -7.25 -10.05
C PHE A 88 10.98 -8.36 -9.43
N ARG A 89 9.70 -8.10 -9.16
CA ARG A 89 8.71 -9.13 -8.76
C ARG A 89 7.71 -9.32 -9.88
N TYR A 90 7.38 -10.57 -10.20
CA TYR A 90 6.38 -10.91 -11.21
C TYR A 90 5.63 -12.20 -10.87
N TYR A 91 4.35 -12.23 -11.20
CA TYR A 91 3.43 -13.29 -10.77
C TYR A 91 3.45 -14.55 -11.66
N ASP A 92 3.84 -14.42 -12.92
CA ASP A 92 3.84 -15.51 -13.90
C ASP A 92 4.79 -15.24 -15.06
N GLY A 93 5.13 -16.30 -15.79
CA GLY A 93 5.98 -16.23 -16.97
C GLY A 93 7.46 -16.00 -16.65
N LYS A 94 8.21 -15.61 -17.67
CA LYS A 94 9.63 -15.24 -17.56
C LYS A 94 9.74 -13.74 -17.82
N LEU A 95 10.43 -13.04 -16.94
CA LEU A 95 10.85 -11.67 -17.19
C LEU A 95 12.22 -11.72 -17.88
N GLU A 96 12.30 -11.13 -19.06
CA GLU A 96 13.56 -10.95 -19.78
C GLU A 96 14.11 -9.57 -19.45
N LEU A 97 15.28 -9.58 -18.81
CA LEU A 97 16.02 -8.38 -18.44
C LEU A 97 17.32 -8.34 -19.22
N SER A 98 17.67 -7.15 -19.71
CA SER A 98 18.95 -6.83 -20.35
C SER A 98 19.72 -5.79 -19.51
N PRO A 99 20.29 -6.15 -18.35
CA PRO A 99 20.83 -5.17 -17.41
C PRO A 99 22.07 -4.43 -17.93
N ASN A 100 22.76 -4.99 -18.92
CA ASN A 100 23.88 -4.35 -19.62
C ASN A 100 23.46 -3.07 -20.34
N GLU A 101 22.18 -2.93 -20.65
CA GLU A 101 21.64 -1.73 -21.27
C GLU A 101 21.20 -0.68 -20.26
N PHE A 102 21.07 -1.01 -18.98
CA PHE A 102 20.71 -0.03 -17.96
C PHE A 102 21.75 1.10 -17.90
N GLU A 103 21.28 2.31 -17.62
CA GLU A 103 22.09 3.52 -17.64
C GLU A 103 21.93 4.27 -16.32
N LEU A 104 23.04 4.74 -15.77
CA LEU A 104 23.01 5.76 -14.73
C LEU A 104 23.38 7.10 -15.38
N ARG A 105 22.45 8.05 -15.38
CA ARG A 105 22.71 9.41 -15.88
C ARG A 105 23.00 10.33 -14.72
N ALA A 106 24.15 11.00 -14.74
CA ALA A 106 24.55 11.94 -13.71
C ALA A 106 24.29 13.39 -14.12
N PHE A 107 23.91 14.21 -13.14
CA PHE A 107 23.68 15.65 -13.31
C PHE A 107 24.49 16.46 -12.28
N PRO A 108 24.90 17.69 -12.64
CA PRO A 108 24.72 18.37 -13.93
C PRO A 108 25.65 17.82 -15.05
N GLY A 109 25.22 17.93 -16.31
CA GLY A 109 26.02 17.55 -17.49
C GLY A 109 25.63 16.25 -18.21
N GLU A 110 24.59 15.55 -17.73
CA GLU A 110 23.98 14.34 -18.33
C GLU A 110 25.00 13.28 -18.79
N LYS A 111 26.06 13.07 -18.00
CA LYS A 111 27.03 11.99 -18.29
C LYS A 111 26.33 10.65 -18.10
N ILE A 112 26.46 9.79 -19.11
CA ILE A 112 25.85 8.46 -19.12
C ILE A 112 26.91 7.44 -18.70
N PHE A 113 26.60 6.65 -17.67
CA PHE A 113 27.43 5.55 -17.19
C PHE A 113 26.71 4.23 -17.42
N LYS A 114 27.38 3.28 -18.08
CA LYS A 114 26.95 1.88 -18.16
C LYS A 114 27.47 1.12 -16.93
N PRO A 115 26.79 0.06 -16.49
CA PRO A 115 27.27 -0.74 -15.37
C PRO A 115 28.60 -1.41 -15.72
N SER A 116 29.60 -1.26 -14.85
CA SER A 116 30.89 -1.96 -14.95
C SER A 116 30.82 -3.38 -14.39
N GLU A 117 29.84 -3.66 -13.54
CA GLU A 117 29.61 -4.97 -12.93
C GLU A 117 28.10 -5.22 -12.83
N ILE A 118 27.68 -6.44 -13.17
CA ILE A 118 26.28 -6.87 -13.15
C ILE A 118 26.22 -8.24 -12.47
N ARG A 119 25.41 -8.36 -11.42
CA ARG A 119 25.07 -9.64 -10.80
C ARG A 119 23.56 -9.85 -10.81
N ARG A 120 23.13 -11.08 -11.08
CA ARG A 120 21.73 -11.49 -11.07
C ARG A 120 21.55 -12.63 -10.09
N ASP A 121 20.63 -12.47 -9.15
CA ASP A 121 20.28 -13.52 -8.19
C ASP A 121 18.77 -13.77 -8.25
N LEU A 122 18.37 -15.05 -8.37
CA LEU A 122 16.95 -15.40 -8.30
C LEU A 122 16.45 -15.16 -6.88
N TYR A 123 15.42 -14.34 -6.74
CA TYR A 123 14.71 -14.19 -5.49
C TYR A 123 13.80 -15.39 -5.30
N LYS A 124 14.19 -16.27 -4.36
CA LYS A 124 13.35 -17.35 -3.87
C LYS A 124 12.79 -16.90 -2.52
N PRO A 125 11.49 -16.58 -2.41
CA PRO A 125 10.91 -16.26 -1.12
C PRO A 125 11.05 -17.50 -0.20
N ASN A 126 11.58 -17.29 0.99
CA ASN A 126 11.63 -18.36 2.00
C ASN A 126 10.20 -18.60 2.51
N ASN A 127 9.77 -19.85 2.44
CA ASN A 127 8.59 -20.42 3.10
C ASN A 127 7.21 -19.85 2.70
N GLY A 128 6.54 -20.53 1.77
CA GLY A 128 5.07 -20.65 1.74
C GLY A 128 4.25 -19.44 1.30
N HIS A 129 4.85 -18.27 1.13
CA HIS A 129 4.18 -17.11 0.55
C HIS A 129 4.28 -17.14 -0.98
N CYS A 130 3.25 -16.59 -1.64
CA CYS A 130 2.92 -16.69 -3.07
C CYS A 130 4.11 -16.97 -4.00
N ALA A 131 3.89 -17.75 -5.05
CA ALA A 131 4.85 -17.96 -6.14
C ALA A 131 5.09 -16.68 -6.98
N GLN A 132 5.44 -15.58 -6.31
CA GLN A 132 6.05 -14.43 -6.92
C GLN A 132 7.49 -14.85 -7.23
N TYR A 133 7.74 -15.05 -8.52
CA TYR A 133 9.11 -15.09 -8.99
C TYR A 133 9.67 -13.69 -8.82
N GLY A 134 10.88 -13.60 -8.32
CA GLY A 134 11.59 -12.34 -8.33
C GLY A 134 13.00 -12.53 -8.83
N GLU A 135 13.56 -11.43 -9.29
CA GLU A 135 14.95 -11.36 -9.72
C GLU A 135 15.60 -10.13 -9.12
N TRP A 136 16.67 -10.37 -8.36
CA TRP A 136 17.57 -9.32 -7.92
C TRP A 136 18.56 -9.02 -9.03
N VAL A 137 18.71 -7.74 -9.35
CA VAL A 137 19.75 -7.24 -10.24
C VAL A 137 20.60 -6.23 -9.48
N TYR A 138 21.89 -6.55 -9.35
CA TYR A 138 22.87 -5.68 -8.72
C TYR A 138 23.73 -5.06 -9.82
N LEU A 139 23.84 -3.74 -9.79
CA LEU A 139 24.60 -2.96 -10.77
C LEU A 139 25.65 -2.14 -10.03
N LYS A 140 26.83 -2.03 -10.62
CA LYS A 140 27.88 -1.11 -10.16
C LYS A 140 28.23 -0.16 -11.30
N PHE A 141 28.18 1.14 -11.03
CA PHE A 141 28.48 2.17 -12.03
C PHE A 141 29.82 2.82 -11.69
N PRO A 142 30.72 3.04 -12.67
CA PRO A 142 32.06 3.58 -12.44
C PRO A 142 32.03 5.12 -12.25
N VAL A 143 31.22 5.56 -11.29
CA VAL A 143 31.09 6.96 -10.89
C VAL A 143 31.05 7.02 -9.37
N GLN A 144 31.77 7.96 -8.78
CA GLN A 144 31.79 8.16 -7.33
C GLN A 144 30.72 9.20 -6.92
N PRO A 145 30.04 9.03 -5.77
CA PRO A 145 28.98 9.95 -5.30
C PRO A 145 29.42 11.41 -5.19
N GLU A 146 30.70 11.68 -4.95
CA GLU A 146 31.24 13.04 -4.82
C GLU A 146 31.24 13.81 -6.15
N MET A 147 31.16 13.09 -7.27
CA MET A 147 31.23 13.68 -8.61
C MET A 147 29.86 14.09 -9.17
N VAL A 148 28.77 13.81 -8.45
CA VAL A 148 27.41 13.94 -8.96
C VAL A 148 26.49 14.55 -7.89
N GLU A 149 25.59 15.42 -8.32
CA GLU A 149 24.57 16.01 -7.44
C GLU A 149 23.22 15.31 -7.58
N GLN A 150 22.91 14.82 -8.77
CA GLN A 150 21.74 13.99 -9.02
C GLN A 150 22.10 12.83 -9.93
N VAL A 151 21.39 11.72 -9.77
CA VAL A 151 21.48 10.58 -10.66
C VAL A 151 20.10 10.10 -11.07
N ALA A 152 19.99 9.59 -12.29
CA ALA A 152 18.80 8.92 -12.78
C ALA A 152 19.15 7.52 -13.28
N LEU A 153 18.53 6.51 -12.71
CA LEU A 153 18.59 5.15 -13.24
C LEU A 153 17.57 5.03 -14.39
N VAL A 154 18.08 4.88 -15.60
CA VAL A 154 17.32 4.84 -16.84
C VAL A 154 17.31 3.42 -17.38
N PHE A 155 16.13 3.02 -17.85
CA PHE A 155 15.85 1.73 -18.46
C PHE A 155 15.55 2.01 -19.94
N PRO A 156 16.52 1.87 -20.86
CA PRO A 156 16.25 2.05 -22.27
C PRO A 156 15.08 1.18 -22.76
N SER A 157 14.47 1.56 -23.88
CA SER A 157 13.46 0.74 -24.53
C SER A 157 14.01 -0.68 -24.74
N ASP A 158 13.15 -1.70 -24.61
CA ASP A 158 13.49 -3.11 -24.81
C ASP A 158 14.34 -3.77 -23.72
N THR A 159 14.60 -3.10 -22.59
CA THR A 159 15.43 -3.67 -21.51
C THR A 159 14.67 -4.49 -20.48
N VAL A 160 13.34 -4.35 -20.44
CA VAL A 160 12.43 -5.13 -19.60
C VAL A 160 11.33 -5.68 -20.50
N LYS A 161 11.28 -7.00 -20.68
CA LYS A 161 10.29 -7.67 -21.53
C LYS A 161 9.65 -8.83 -20.80
N LYS A 162 8.39 -9.10 -21.14
CA LYS A 162 7.68 -10.31 -20.68
C LYS A 162 7.02 -11.00 -21.87
N LYS A 163 5.90 -10.46 -22.33
CA LYS A 163 5.28 -10.77 -23.63
C LYS A 163 5.52 -9.63 -24.61
N GLU A 164 5.44 -8.41 -24.09
CA GLU A 164 5.71 -7.18 -24.81
C GLU A 164 6.83 -6.40 -24.08
N THR A 165 7.36 -5.39 -24.76
CA THR A 165 8.32 -4.46 -24.17
C THR A 165 7.61 -3.59 -23.12
N ILE A 166 8.12 -3.62 -21.90
CA ILE A 166 7.60 -2.82 -20.79
C ILE A 166 8.41 -1.53 -20.72
N LYS A 167 7.75 -0.39 -20.93
CA LYS A 167 8.39 0.92 -20.84
C LYS A 167 8.52 1.35 -19.38
N VAL A 168 9.74 1.36 -18.87
CA VAL A 168 10.03 1.79 -17.50
C VAL A 168 10.52 3.23 -17.50
N ARG A 169 9.82 4.14 -16.80
CA ARG A 169 10.31 5.52 -16.66
C ARG A 169 11.54 5.56 -15.74
N PRO A 170 12.44 6.54 -15.87
CA PRO A 170 13.59 6.66 -14.99
C PRO A 170 13.24 6.77 -13.51
N PHE A 171 14.18 6.36 -12.65
CA PHE A 171 14.16 6.58 -11.21
C PHE A 171 15.20 7.65 -10.88
N ARG A 172 14.77 8.81 -10.38
CA ARG A 172 15.66 9.93 -10.09
C ARG A 172 15.96 10.02 -8.60
N PHE A 173 17.18 10.42 -8.30
CA PHE A 173 17.72 10.54 -6.96
C PHE A 173 18.54 11.83 -6.90
N GLU A 174 18.33 12.66 -5.88
CA GLU A 174 19.11 13.87 -5.60
C GLU A 174 19.87 13.70 -4.30
N LYS A 175 21.15 14.09 -4.32
CA LYS A 175 22.03 14.08 -3.17
C LYS A 175 21.50 15.02 -2.10
N THR A 176 21.52 14.56 -0.86
CA THR A 176 21.19 15.37 0.31
C THR A 176 22.34 15.38 1.27
N ASP A 177 22.72 16.58 1.69
CA ASP A 177 23.66 16.77 2.77
C ASP A 177 22.99 16.28 4.06
N GLY A 178 23.58 15.27 4.69
CA GLY A 178 23.08 14.69 5.93
C GLY A 178 23.23 15.65 7.12
N ALA A 179 22.51 16.77 7.12
CA ALA A 179 22.32 17.58 8.30
C ALA A 179 21.23 16.93 9.17
N ALA A 180 21.65 16.31 10.27
CA ALA A 180 20.75 15.81 11.30
C ALA A 180 19.94 16.98 11.90
N GLY A 181 18.68 17.14 11.48
CA GLY A 181 17.81 18.22 11.93
C GLY A 181 16.94 17.84 13.14
N SER A 182 17.24 18.45 14.28
CA SER A 182 16.36 18.55 15.46
C SER A 182 15.53 19.85 15.42
N ASN A 183 14.29 19.85 15.94
CA ASN A 183 13.63 20.94 16.72
C ASN A 183 12.09 20.73 16.72
N SER A 184 11.39 20.64 17.86
CA SER A 184 11.13 21.58 18.98
C SER A 184 9.80 22.33 18.79
N LEU A 185 8.75 21.87 19.49
CA LEU A 185 7.39 22.42 19.50
C LEU A 185 7.19 23.36 20.71
N SER A 186 6.51 24.50 20.50
CA SER A 186 6.15 25.47 21.53
C SER A 186 4.66 25.41 21.86
N ARG A 187 4.33 25.27 23.15
CA ARG A 187 2.97 25.22 23.75
C ARG A 187 2.24 26.57 23.72
N VAL A 188 0.92 26.52 23.47
CA VAL A 188 -0.06 27.55 23.87
C VAL A 188 -1.11 26.91 24.81
N LYS A 189 -1.53 27.64 25.85
CA LYS A 189 -2.50 27.22 26.88
C LYS A 189 -3.97 27.32 26.39
N PRO A 190 -4.90 26.49 26.89
CA PRO A 190 -6.22 26.30 26.29
C PRO A 190 -7.30 27.28 26.78
N ILE A 191 -8.27 27.56 25.90
CA ILE A 191 -9.58 28.15 26.20
C ILE A 191 -10.62 27.02 26.16
N ASN A 192 -11.54 27.03 27.12
CA ASN A 192 -12.52 25.99 27.37
C ASN A 192 -13.75 26.16 26.45
N VAL A 193 -13.68 25.56 25.26
CA VAL A 193 -14.81 25.21 24.39
C VAL A 193 -14.47 23.81 23.94
N THR A 194 -15.32 22.79 24.15
CA THR A 194 -15.01 21.44 23.64
C THR A 194 -14.93 21.57 22.11
N PRO A 195 -13.72 21.53 21.51
CA PRO A 195 -13.57 21.71 20.09
C PRO A 195 -14.18 20.50 19.37
N PRO A 196 -14.55 20.61 18.09
CA PRO A 196 -14.81 19.40 17.29
C PRO A 196 -13.60 18.47 17.39
N LEU A 197 -13.83 17.17 17.62
CA LEU A 197 -12.73 16.21 17.73
C LEU A 197 -11.96 16.19 16.40
N SER A 198 -10.66 16.39 16.51
CA SER A 198 -9.70 16.53 15.44
C SER A 198 -9.15 15.18 14.98
N ALA A 199 -8.41 15.16 13.87
CA ALA A 199 -7.64 13.99 13.46
C ALA A 199 -6.57 13.58 14.52
N GLU A 200 -6.15 14.52 15.35
CA GLU A 200 -5.23 14.27 16.48
C GLU A 200 -5.95 13.47 17.58
N ASP A 201 -7.24 13.72 17.81
CA ASP A 201 -8.02 13.01 18.82
C ASP A 201 -8.20 11.52 18.48
N MET A 202 -8.24 11.16 17.19
CA MET A 202 -8.21 9.75 16.76
C MET A 202 -6.90 9.03 17.09
N GLN A 203 -5.81 9.78 17.27
CA GLN A 203 -4.50 9.26 17.66
C GLN A 203 -4.29 9.32 19.18
N SER A 204 -5.30 9.77 19.94
CA SER A 204 -5.25 9.83 21.39
C SER A 204 -5.01 8.44 21.97
N CYS A 205 -4.13 8.38 22.97
CA CYS A 205 -3.93 7.17 23.76
C CYS A 205 -5.07 6.89 24.73
N ASP A 206 -5.93 7.88 24.99
CA ASP A 206 -7.15 7.67 25.76
C ASP A 206 -8.19 6.99 24.85
N PRO A 207 -8.57 5.72 25.13
CA PRO A 207 -9.52 4.99 24.30
C PRO A 207 -10.87 5.69 24.18
N GLY A 208 -11.31 6.40 25.22
CA GLY A 208 -12.56 7.13 25.23
C GLY A 208 -12.54 8.31 24.25
N ILE A 209 -11.44 9.07 24.24
CA ILE A 209 -11.25 10.19 23.30
C ILE A 209 -11.16 9.66 21.87
N ALA A 210 -10.32 8.65 21.61
CA ALA A 210 -10.13 8.09 20.28
C ALA A 210 -11.43 7.49 19.72
N ILE A 211 -12.15 6.69 20.53
CA ILE A 211 -13.45 6.14 20.13
C ILE A 211 -14.46 7.27 19.86
N ALA A 212 -14.55 8.28 20.73
CA ALA A 212 -15.46 9.40 20.52
C ALA A 212 -15.16 10.16 19.21
N ALA A 213 -13.88 10.34 18.87
CA ALA A 213 -13.46 10.97 17.62
C ALA A 213 -13.84 10.11 16.40
N ALA A 214 -13.67 8.79 16.48
CA ALA A 214 -14.13 7.85 15.46
C ALA A 214 -15.66 7.87 15.31
N GLU A 215 -16.40 7.96 16.41
CA GLU A 215 -17.86 8.09 16.40
C GLU A 215 -18.33 9.39 15.73
N GLU A 216 -17.64 10.49 16.03
CA GLU A 216 -17.92 11.77 15.40
C GLU A 216 -17.75 11.70 13.88
N VAL A 217 -16.66 11.07 13.40
CA VAL A 217 -16.42 10.90 11.96
C VAL A 217 -17.47 10.04 11.29
N VAL A 218 -17.98 8.99 11.92
CA VAL A 218 -18.98 8.13 11.26
C VAL A 218 -20.41 8.66 11.36
N ASN A 219 -20.69 9.54 12.31
CA ASN A 219 -22.02 10.13 12.53
C ASN A 219 -22.21 11.48 11.82
N LYS A 220 -21.14 12.17 11.41
CA LYS A 220 -21.23 13.44 10.69
C LYS A 220 -21.54 13.23 9.20
N PRO A 221 -22.60 13.84 8.63
CA PRO A 221 -22.85 13.75 7.19
C PRO A 221 -21.75 14.38 6.33
N SER A 222 -20.99 15.34 6.86
CA SER A 222 -19.92 16.02 6.14
C SER A 222 -18.71 15.12 5.88
N THR A 223 -18.38 14.24 6.81
CA THR A 223 -17.25 13.29 6.70
C THR A 223 -17.58 12.10 5.79
N LEU A 224 -18.87 11.79 5.61
CA LEU A 224 -19.33 10.85 4.57
C LEU A 224 -19.03 11.31 3.14
N LYS A 225 -18.58 12.57 2.95
CA LYS A 225 -18.07 13.05 1.66
C LYS A 225 -16.67 12.56 1.33
N GLU A 226 -15.89 12.17 2.34
CA GLU A 226 -14.54 11.63 2.19
C GLU A 226 -14.51 10.19 2.71
N PRO A 227 -14.94 9.20 1.90
CA PRO A 227 -15.02 7.79 2.27
C PRO A 227 -13.74 7.20 2.88
N LEU A 228 -12.56 7.75 2.54
CA LEU A 228 -11.29 7.31 3.11
C LEU A 228 -11.20 7.52 4.62
N GLN A 229 -11.88 8.52 5.19
CA GLN A 229 -11.90 8.76 6.64
C GLN A 229 -12.58 7.61 7.41
N LEU A 230 -13.46 6.85 6.75
CA LEU A 230 -14.10 5.68 7.36
C LEU A 230 -13.11 4.55 7.64
N PHE A 231 -12.01 4.44 6.88
CA PHE A 231 -10.93 3.49 7.19
C PHE A 231 -10.22 3.86 8.50
N MET A 232 -10.01 5.16 8.74
CA MET A 232 -9.37 5.64 9.98
C MET A 232 -10.26 5.33 11.19
N ALA A 233 -11.55 5.64 11.10
CA ALA A 233 -12.50 5.30 12.15
C ALA A 233 -12.55 3.78 12.41
N ALA A 234 -12.55 2.97 11.35
CA ALA A 234 -12.49 1.51 11.47
C ALA A 234 -11.22 1.04 12.20
N ALA A 235 -10.05 1.59 11.87
CA ALA A 235 -8.80 1.27 12.54
C ALA A 235 -8.86 1.60 14.03
N VAL A 236 -9.37 2.78 14.40
CA VAL A 236 -9.53 3.23 15.80
C VAL A 236 -10.48 2.29 16.55
N PHE A 237 -11.66 1.99 16.00
CA PHE A 237 -12.59 1.04 16.62
C PHE A 237 -11.93 -0.31 16.85
N PHE A 238 -11.12 -0.80 15.91
CA PHE A 238 -10.46 -2.09 16.05
C PHE A 238 -9.39 -2.07 17.14
N GLN A 239 -8.55 -1.03 17.14
CA GLN A 239 -7.47 -0.86 18.11
C GLN A 239 -7.99 -0.84 19.55
N HIS A 240 -9.13 -0.19 19.77
CA HIS A 240 -9.77 -0.08 21.09
C HIS A 240 -10.85 -1.13 21.37
N GLY A 241 -10.86 -2.25 20.64
CA GLY A 241 -11.66 -3.42 20.98
C GLY A 241 -13.10 -3.43 20.48
N ALA A 242 -13.59 -2.36 19.84
CA ALA A 242 -14.88 -2.31 19.16
C ALA A 242 -14.85 -3.02 17.79
N LYS A 243 -14.41 -4.30 17.79
CA LYS A 243 -14.02 -5.03 16.57
C LYS A 243 -15.17 -5.20 15.56
N ASP A 244 -16.40 -5.50 15.98
CA ASP A 244 -17.54 -5.64 15.04
C ASP A 244 -17.89 -4.31 14.36
N LYS A 245 -17.80 -3.20 15.11
CA LYS A 245 -18.00 -1.84 14.59
C LYS A 245 -16.89 -1.48 13.59
N ALA A 246 -15.66 -1.89 13.87
CA ALA A 246 -14.55 -1.74 12.94
C ALA A 246 -14.77 -2.50 11.62
N VAL A 247 -15.22 -3.76 11.68
CA VAL A 247 -15.55 -4.56 10.49
C VAL A 247 -16.63 -3.86 9.66
N PHE A 248 -17.69 -3.39 10.31
CA PHE A 248 -18.75 -2.63 9.62
C PHE A 248 -18.19 -1.42 8.88
N TRP A 249 -17.44 -0.54 9.55
CA TRP A 249 -16.93 0.68 8.93
C TRP A 249 -15.84 0.42 7.90
N PHE A 250 -15.03 -0.63 8.07
CA PHE A 250 -14.04 -1.05 7.07
C PHE A 250 -14.69 -1.46 5.75
N TYR A 251 -15.75 -2.27 5.79
CA TYR A 251 -16.48 -2.66 4.58
C TYR A 251 -17.36 -1.54 4.02
N ALA A 252 -17.91 -0.66 4.86
CA ALA A 252 -18.60 0.56 4.42
C ALA A 252 -17.65 1.51 3.67
N ALA A 253 -16.42 1.70 4.17
CA ALA A 253 -15.38 2.48 3.52
C ALA A 253 -15.06 1.93 2.12
N GLN A 254 -14.84 0.62 2.01
CA GLN A 254 -14.59 -0.04 0.72
C GLN A 254 -15.72 0.18 -0.28
N LEU A 255 -16.97 0.02 0.16
CA LEU A 255 -18.14 0.23 -0.69
C LEU A 255 -18.16 1.68 -1.21
N ARG A 256 -17.97 2.65 -0.31
CA ARG A 256 -18.05 4.08 -0.62
C ARG A 256 -16.91 4.57 -1.51
N VAL A 257 -15.67 4.12 -1.27
CA VAL A 257 -14.55 4.48 -2.14
C VAL A 257 -14.72 3.86 -3.53
N ARG A 258 -15.15 2.60 -3.63
CA ARG A 258 -15.44 1.98 -4.94
C ARG A 258 -16.58 2.67 -5.67
N TYR A 259 -17.58 3.17 -4.95
CA TYR A 259 -18.65 4.00 -5.51
C TYR A 259 -18.08 5.32 -6.06
N GLN A 260 -17.24 6.02 -5.30
CA GLN A 260 -16.60 7.28 -5.72
C GLN A 260 -15.72 7.11 -6.97
N LEU A 261 -14.97 5.99 -7.05
CA LEU A 261 -14.11 5.65 -8.21
C LEU A 261 -14.86 5.50 -9.54
N VAL A 262 -16.19 5.41 -9.52
CA VAL A 262 -16.99 5.43 -10.76
C VAL A 262 -17.05 6.83 -11.37
N PHE A 263 -16.94 7.88 -10.55
CA PHE A 263 -17.04 9.28 -10.96
C PHE A 263 -15.69 9.95 -11.07
N GLU A 264 -14.77 9.60 -10.17
CA GLU A 264 -13.48 10.26 -10.04
C GLU A 264 -12.36 9.34 -10.53
N GLN A 265 -11.42 9.94 -11.25
CA GLN A 265 -10.18 9.31 -11.70
C GLN A 265 -9.01 9.92 -10.94
N GLY A 266 -7.89 9.20 -10.86
CA GLY A 266 -6.68 9.66 -10.19
C GLY A 266 -6.18 8.61 -9.19
N ASP A 267 -5.53 9.07 -8.13
CA ASP A 267 -4.81 8.19 -7.20
C ASP A 267 -5.71 7.52 -6.16
N LEU A 268 -7.01 7.82 -6.13
CA LEU A 268 -7.95 7.24 -5.16
C LEU A 268 -7.95 5.69 -5.20
N GLY A 269 -7.77 5.08 -6.38
CA GLY A 269 -7.69 3.62 -6.50
C GLY A 269 -6.42 3.04 -5.86
N GLN A 270 -5.32 3.78 -5.94
CA GLN A 270 -4.05 3.44 -5.29
C GLN A 270 -4.16 3.62 -3.76
N ILE A 271 -4.76 4.73 -3.31
CA ILE A 271 -4.98 5.00 -1.89
C ILE A 271 -5.90 3.93 -1.27
N LEU A 272 -6.94 3.50 -1.99
CA LEU A 272 -7.77 2.36 -1.57
C LEU A 272 -6.93 1.10 -1.36
N SER A 273 -6.04 0.78 -2.31
CA SER A 273 -5.14 -0.38 -2.18
C SER A 273 -4.26 -0.28 -0.93
N ILE A 274 -3.69 0.90 -0.67
CA ILE A 274 -2.88 1.15 0.53
C ILE A 274 -3.71 0.93 1.79
N MET A 275 -4.92 1.51 1.88
CA MET A 275 -5.81 1.35 3.04
C MET A 275 -6.21 -0.11 3.27
N LEU A 276 -6.47 -0.86 2.21
CA LEU A 276 -6.76 -2.30 2.30
C LEU A 276 -5.57 -3.10 2.83
N MET A 277 -4.34 -2.70 2.49
CA MET A 277 -3.11 -3.36 2.97
C MET A 277 -2.75 -2.98 4.41
N THR A 278 -2.99 -1.74 4.82
CA THR A 278 -2.57 -1.24 6.14
C THR A 278 -3.61 -1.49 7.22
N VAL A 279 -4.89 -1.25 6.91
CA VAL A 279 -6.01 -1.39 7.87
C VAL A 279 -6.67 -2.77 7.77
N GLY A 280 -6.68 -3.34 6.56
CA GLY A 280 -7.44 -4.57 6.28
C GLY A 280 -6.96 -5.84 6.98
N PRO A 281 -5.66 -6.18 7.07
CA PRO A 281 -5.23 -7.48 7.59
C PRO A 281 -5.77 -7.82 8.99
N PRO A 282 -5.63 -6.97 10.03
CA PRO A 282 -6.15 -7.30 11.35
C PRO A 282 -7.69 -7.37 11.39
N ILE A 283 -8.38 -6.46 10.71
CA ILE A 283 -9.85 -6.42 10.67
C ILE A 283 -10.41 -7.64 9.93
N ASN A 284 -9.86 -7.98 8.77
CA ASN A 284 -10.29 -9.14 7.97
C ASN A 284 -9.99 -10.45 8.67
N ASN A 285 -8.83 -10.58 9.34
CA ASN A 285 -8.54 -11.79 10.12
C ASN A 285 -9.61 -12.00 11.18
N TYR A 286 -9.95 -10.97 11.96
CA TYR A 286 -11.04 -11.06 12.94
C TYR A 286 -12.39 -11.39 12.28
N ALA A 287 -12.73 -10.72 11.19
CA ALA A 287 -13.99 -10.93 10.49
C ALA A 287 -14.11 -12.37 9.93
N PHE A 288 -13.01 -12.93 9.43
CA PHE A 288 -12.98 -14.28 8.86
C PHE A 288 -13.01 -15.40 9.91
N GLN A 289 -12.85 -15.11 11.21
CA GLN A 289 -13.01 -16.13 12.25
C GLN A 289 -14.46 -16.59 12.44
N ASP A 290 -15.42 -15.77 12.00
CA ASP A 290 -16.87 -16.04 12.01
C ASP A 290 -17.50 -15.44 10.74
N VAL A 291 -17.53 -16.26 9.68
CA VAL A 291 -17.97 -15.81 8.35
C VAL A 291 -19.47 -15.55 8.32
N GLU A 292 -20.26 -16.26 9.12
CA GLU A 292 -21.71 -16.01 9.22
C GLU A 292 -22.00 -14.63 9.83
N LYS A 293 -21.24 -14.23 10.87
CA LYS A 293 -21.29 -12.87 11.41
C LYS A 293 -20.84 -11.85 10.37
N LEU A 294 -19.75 -12.10 9.63
CA LEU A 294 -19.32 -11.20 8.56
C LEU A 294 -20.42 -11.02 7.51
N ASN A 295 -21.10 -12.09 7.06
CA ASN A 295 -22.20 -11.98 6.12
C ASN A 295 -23.35 -11.08 6.63
N ARG A 296 -23.70 -11.19 7.92
CA ARG A 296 -24.69 -10.30 8.55
C ARG A 296 -24.24 -8.85 8.61
N ILE A 297 -22.95 -8.61 8.89
CA ILE A 297 -22.38 -7.26 8.86
C ILE A 297 -22.44 -6.69 7.43
N LEU A 298 -22.10 -7.49 6.41
CA LEU A 298 -22.18 -7.05 5.00
C LEU A 298 -23.61 -6.71 4.58
N ASP A 299 -24.61 -7.47 5.03
CA ASP A 299 -26.03 -7.12 4.84
C ASP A 299 -26.37 -5.76 5.48
N THR A 300 -25.85 -5.52 6.68
CA THR A 300 -26.05 -4.26 7.40
C THR A 300 -25.36 -3.10 6.67
N VAL A 301 -24.15 -3.29 6.13
CA VAL A 301 -23.43 -2.29 5.33
C VAL A 301 -24.23 -1.92 4.07
N LEU A 302 -24.72 -2.92 3.34
CA LEU A 302 -25.54 -2.69 2.14
C LEU A 302 -26.86 -1.99 2.45
N ALA A 303 -27.50 -2.34 3.57
CA ALA A 303 -28.74 -1.69 4.02
C ALA A 303 -28.50 -0.23 4.47
N TRP A 304 -27.44 0.00 5.24
CA TRP A 304 -27.02 1.34 5.67
C TRP A 304 -26.73 2.23 4.47
N ASP A 305 -25.96 1.74 3.50
CA ASP A 305 -25.53 2.53 2.36
C ASP A 305 -26.69 3.08 1.49
N LYS A 306 -27.78 2.30 1.40
CA LYS A 306 -29.01 2.69 0.68
C LYS A 306 -29.67 3.94 1.25
N THR A 307 -29.51 4.19 2.55
CA THR A 307 -30.18 5.28 3.27
C THR A 307 -29.22 6.38 3.72
N ALA A 308 -27.94 6.06 3.89
CA ALA A 308 -26.92 7.00 4.32
C ALA A 308 -26.64 8.07 3.23
N PRO A 309 -26.54 9.36 3.60
CA PRO A 309 -26.20 10.43 2.67
C PRO A 309 -24.94 10.10 1.87
N ASN A 310 -25.01 10.20 0.54
CA ASN A 310 -23.90 9.96 -0.37
C ASN A 310 -23.82 11.12 -1.37
N PRO A 311 -22.77 11.96 -1.34
CA PRO A 311 -22.68 13.09 -2.25
C PRO A 311 -22.59 12.68 -3.73
N PHE A 312 -22.16 11.45 -3.99
CA PHE A 312 -22.05 10.89 -5.34
C PHE A 312 -23.34 10.25 -5.84
N ARG A 313 -24.36 10.08 -4.98
CA ARG A 313 -25.64 9.48 -5.37
C ARG A 313 -26.56 10.55 -5.97
N ASN A 314 -26.73 10.53 -7.29
CA ASN A 314 -27.65 11.39 -8.03
C ASN A 314 -28.79 10.55 -8.65
N LYS A 315 -30.02 11.06 -8.65
CA LYS A 315 -31.20 10.37 -9.19
C LYS A 315 -31.21 10.27 -10.73
N ASN A 316 -30.48 11.15 -11.41
CA ASN A 316 -30.48 11.23 -12.88
C ASN A 316 -29.10 10.91 -13.45
N GLN A 317 -28.52 9.77 -13.06
CA GLN A 317 -27.22 9.35 -13.58
C GLN A 317 -27.36 8.75 -14.99
N PRO A 318 -26.35 8.94 -15.87
CA PRO A 318 -26.28 8.23 -17.14
C PRO A 318 -26.34 6.70 -16.95
N LYS A 319 -26.96 5.99 -17.89
CA LYS A 319 -27.14 4.53 -17.81
C LYS A 319 -25.83 3.76 -17.68
N ASP A 320 -24.74 4.24 -18.28
CA ASP A 320 -23.44 3.60 -18.17
C ASP A 320 -22.84 3.73 -16.75
N ILE A 321 -23.10 4.85 -16.07
CA ILE A 321 -22.72 5.06 -14.67
C ILE A 321 -23.58 4.17 -13.76
N GLU A 322 -24.89 4.10 -13.99
CA GLU A 322 -25.78 3.21 -13.24
C GLU A 322 -25.32 1.74 -13.33
N ALA A 323 -24.96 1.26 -14.53
CA ALA A 323 -24.42 -0.09 -14.71
C ALA A 323 -23.08 -0.31 -13.96
N LYS A 324 -22.19 0.70 -13.93
CA LYS A 324 -20.94 0.63 -13.15
C LYS A 324 -21.21 0.60 -11.65
N LEU A 325 -22.17 1.38 -11.17
CA LEU A 325 -22.58 1.36 -9.76
C LEU A 325 -23.19 0.02 -9.37
N GLU A 326 -24.07 -0.54 -10.19
CA GLU A 326 -24.66 -1.86 -9.96
C GLU A 326 -23.55 -2.92 -9.82
N LYS A 327 -22.51 -2.84 -10.64
CA LYS A 327 -21.33 -3.71 -10.54
C LYS A 327 -20.58 -3.55 -9.20
N VAL A 328 -20.56 -2.36 -8.61
CA VAL A 328 -19.96 -2.15 -7.27
C VAL A 328 -20.76 -2.90 -6.21
N TYR A 329 -22.09 -2.81 -6.23
CA TYR A 329 -22.95 -3.54 -5.27
C TYR A 329 -22.94 -5.05 -5.52
N SER A 330 -22.99 -5.49 -6.79
CA SER A 330 -22.92 -6.90 -7.16
C SER A 330 -21.62 -7.53 -6.65
N GLY A 331 -20.50 -6.80 -6.67
CA GLY A 331 -19.24 -7.25 -6.10
C GLY A 331 -19.31 -7.59 -4.60
N PHE A 332 -20.16 -6.92 -3.82
CA PHE A 332 -20.40 -7.25 -2.42
C PHE A 332 -21.28 -8.51 -2.27
N TYR A 333 -22.28 -8.69 -3.14
CA TYR A 333 -23.07 -9.92 -3.17
C TYR A 333 -22.22 -11.14 -3.56
N ASP A 334 -21.36 -10.99 -4.57
CA ASP A 334 -20.41 -12.02 -5.00
C ASP A 334 -19.43 -12.37 -3.87
N LEU A 335 -18.96 -11.35 -3.12
CA LEU A 335 -18.14 -11.58 -1.93
C LEU A 335 -18.88 -12.43 -0.89
N LYS A 336 -20.15 -12.15 -0.59
CA LYS A 336 -20.94 -12.96 0.36
C LYS A 336 -21.10 -14.42 -0.10
N VAL A 337 -21.38 -14.63 -1.39
CA VAL A 337 -21.46 -15.97 -1.98
C VAL A 337 -20.14 -16.70 -1.82
N LYS A 338 -19.03 -16.03 -2.12
CA LYS A 338 -17.69 -16.58 -1.97
C LYS A 338 -17.38 -16.93 -0.52
N LEU A 339 -17.60 -16.01 0.41
CA LEU A 339 -17.39 -16.21 1.84
C LEU A 339 -18.16 -17.43 2.34
N SER A 340 -19.42 -17.58 1.95
CA SER A 340 -20.26 -18.72 2.34
C SER A 340 -19.75 -20.04 1.75
N THR A 341 -19.24 -20.00 0.52
CA THR A 341 -18.67 -21.16 -0.19
C THR A 341 -17.36 -21.63 0.45
N GLU A 342 -16.51 -20.69 0.84
CA GLU A 342 -15.16 -20.94 1.37
C GLU A 342 -15.11 -20.92 2.91
N ARG A 343 -16.28 -20.89 3.58
CA ARG A 343 -16.43 -20.63 5.03
C ARG A 343 -15.43 -21.39 5.89
N GLU A 344 -15.42 -22.72 5.78
CA GLU A 344 -14.62 -23.58 6.67
C GLU A 344 -13.11 -23.31 6.52
N ALA A 345 -12.64 -23.16 5.27
CA ALA A 345 -11.23 -22.89 4.98
C ALA A 345 -10.82 -21.50 5.49
N LEU A 346 -11.68 -20.49 5.30
CA LEU A 346 -11.45 -19.12 5.77
C LEU A 346 -11.38 -19.06 7.28
N GLU A 347 -12.36 -19.64 7.97
CA GLU A 347 -12.41 -19.64 9.44
C GLU A 347 -11.23 -20.38 10.04
N GLN A 348 -10.86 -21.53 9.48
CA GLN A 348 -9.69 -22.27 9.93
C GLN A 348 -8.42 -21.42 9.77
N ALA A 349 -8.17 -20.89 8.57
CA ALA A 349 -6.99 -20.05 8.32
C ALA A 349 -6.95 -18.81 9.24
N ALA A 350 -8.10 -18.16 9.44
CA ALA A 350 -8.22 -16.99 10.29
C ALA A 350 -7.92 -17.31 11.76
N LYS A 351 -8.47 -18.41 12.29
CA LYS A 351 -8.22 -18.89 13.66
C LYS A 351 -6.74 -19.25 13.87
N LEU A 352 -6.09 -19.89 12.89
CA LEU A 352 -4.65 -20.17 12.98
C LEU A 352 -3.79 -18.90 13.02
N ALA A 353 -4.15 -17.87 12.25
CA ALA A 353 -3.41 -16.61 12.21
C ALA A 353 -3.75 -15.64 13.36
N ALA A 354 -4.84 -15.88 14.10
CA ALA A 354 -5.34 -14.97 15.14
C ALA A 354 -4.30 -14.64 16.23
N PRO A 355 -3.54 -15.59 16.81
CA PRO A 355 -2.59 -15.28 17.87
C PRO A 355 -1.49 -14.30 17.43
N GLN A 356 -1.00 -14.45 16.18
CA GLN A 356 0.00 -13.55 15.63
C GLN A 356 -0.57 -12.14 15.39
N MET A 357 -1.80 -12.05 14.90
CA MET A 357 -2.48 -10.77 14.68
C MET A 357 -2.78 -10.05 16.01
N GLU A 358 -3.17 -10.79 17.04
CA GLU A 358 -3.40 -10.24 18.38
C GLU A 358 -2.12 -9.71 19.01
N LEU A 359 -1.02 -10.47 18.93
CA LEU A 359 0.30 -10.01 19.38
C LEU A 359 0.72 -8.70 18.69
N MET A 360 0.56 -8.61 17.36
CA MET A 360 0.88 -7.40 16.61
C MET A 360 -0.02 -6.22 17.03
N SER A 361 -1.30 -6.47 17.28
CA SER A 361 -2.25 -5.45 17.76
C SER A 361 -1.92 -4.98 19.18
N GLU A 362 -1.51 -5.89 20.08
CA GLU A 362 -1.04 -5.55 21.42
C GLU A 362 0.23 -4.72 21.40
N GLN A 363 1.19 -5.07 20.54
CA GLN A 363 2.40 -4.27 20.37
C GLN A 363 2.09 -2.84 19.93
N LEU A 364 1.09 -2.64 19.06
CA LEU A 364 0.64 -1.31 18.65
C LEU A 364 -0.05 -0.57 19.80
N ARG A 365 -0.93 -1.23 20.56
CA ARG A 365 -1.59 -0.64 21.74
C ARG A 365 -0.61 -0.24 22.83
N ASN A 366 0.47 -1.01 23.00
CA ASN A 366 1.46 -0.79 24.05
C ASN A 366 2.58 0.19 23.61
N ARG A 367 2.49 0.79 22.42
CA ARG A 367 3.46 1.81 22.02
C ARG A 367 3.33 3.01 22.95
N PRO A 368 4.44 3.52 23.51
CA PRO A 368 4.41 4.73 24.31
C PRO A 368 3.87 5.88 23.47
N CYS A 369 2.96 6.64 24.06
CA CYS A 369 2.40 7.82 23.43
C CYS A 369 3.53 8.80 23.12
N PRO A 370 3.58 9.39 21.91
CA PRO A 370 4.50 10.48 21.64
C PRO A 370 4.20 11.63 22.63
N ASN A 371 5.25 12.09 23.32
CA ASN A 371 5.18 13.16 24.33
C ASN A 371 4.94 14.55 23.72
#